data_AF-A0A7C1ZPK0-F1
#
_entry.id   AF-A0A7C1ZPK0-F1
#
_cell.length_a   1.000
_cell.length_b   1.000
_cell.length_c   1.000
_cell.angle_alpha   90.00
_cell.angle_beta   90.00
_cell.angle_gamma   90.00
#
_symmetry.space_group_name_H-M   'P 1'
#
loop_
_entity.id
_entity.type
_entity.pdbx_description
1 polymer ?
#
loop_
_entity_poly.entity_id
_entity_poly.type
_entity_poly.pdbx_seq_one_letter_code
_entity_poly.pdbx_strand_id
1 'polypeptide(L)'
;MKKSGYIVVTFSFYQEGKRWVAYCEELGTATFGDSLPEAQRKLSAAVLCHLNTLEDVGERERFFRKYGIKFYEHKPKQKERRITVPLGKDKFIKSFVQKIPACV
;
A
#
# COMPACT_ATOMS: atom_id res chain seq x y z
N MET A 1 23.74 -6.03 -6.73
CA MET A 1 22.44 -6.60 -6.29
C MET A 1 21.55 -5.45 -5.89
N LYS A 2 20.39 -5.23 -6.54
CA LYS A 2 19.44 -4.20 -6.11
C LYS A 2 18.98 -4.55 -4.70
N LYS A 3 19.34 -3.74 -3.71
CA LYS A 3 18.81 -3.90 -2.34
C LYS A 3 17.28 -3.86 -2.45
N SER A 4 16.56 -4.60 -1.62
CA SER A 4 15.10 -4.56 -1.58
C SER A 4 14.69 -4.19 -0.17
N GLY A 5 13.76 -3.26 -0.01
CA GLY A 5 13.19 -2.91 1.28
C GLY A 5 11.70 -3.16 1.34
N TYR A 6 11.12 -2.71 2.44
CA TYR A 6 9.72 -2.89 2.77
C TYR A 6 9.14 -1.56 3.21
N ILE A 7 7.93 -1.29 2.77
CA ILE A 7 7.12 -0.20 3.30
C ILE A 7 5.86 -0.79 3.93
N VAL A 8 5.31 -0.06 4.87
CA VAL A 8 4.01 -0.36 5.47
C VAL A 8 3.02 0.68 4.96
N VAL A 9 1.97 0.22 4.31
CA VAL A 9 0.89 1.04 3.78
C VAL A 9 -0.45 0.50 4.26
N THR A 10 -1.47 1.34 4.27
CA THR A 10 -2.80 1.05 4.76
C THR A 10 -3.72 0.85 3.56
N PHE A 11 -4.21 -0.37 3.41
CA PHE A 11 -5.18 -0.69 2.37
C PHE A 11 -6.58 -0.73 2.99
N SER A 12 -7.49 0.06 2.44
CA SER A 12 -8.90 -0.02 2.74
C SER A 12 -9.65 -0.68 1.59
N PHE A 13 -10.55 -1.60 1.93
CA PHE A 13 -11.37 -2.33 0.99
C PHE A 13 -12.82 -2.07 1.32
N TYR A 14 -13.63 -1.74 0.34
CA TYR A 14 -15.07 -1.60 0.54
C TYR A 14 -15.79 -2.07 -0.70
N GLN A 15 -17.03 -2.52 -0.53
CA GLN A 15 -17.85 -2.91 -1.65
C GLN A 15 -18.62 -1.70 -2.16
N GLU A 16 -18.51 -1.45 -3.47
CA GLU A 16 -19.27 -0.40 -4.15
C GLU A 16 -20.12 -1.07 -5.23
N GLY A 17 -21.41 -1.28 -4.90
CA GLY A 17 -22.34 -2.05 -5.72
C GLY A 17 -21.91 -3.51 -5.87
N LYS A 18 -21.57 -3.92 -7.10
CA LYS A 18 -21.17 -5.30 -7.45
C LYS A 18 -19.65 -5.52 -7.44
N ARG A 19 -18.85 -4.49 -7.18
CA ARG A 19 -17.38 -4.55 -7.27
C ARG A 19 -16.72 -4.27 -5.92
N TRP A 20 -15.55 -4.84 -5.75
CA TRP A 20 -14.67 -4.55 -4.62
C TRP A 20 -13.72 -3.41 -4.98
N VAL A 21 -13.73 -2.36 -4.18
CA VAL A 21 -12.77 -1.27 -4.27
C VAL A 21 -11.68 -1.49 -3.25
N ALA A 22 -10.43 -1.38 -3.67
CA ALA A 22 -9.24 -1.40 -2.85
C ALA A 22 -8.52 -0.06 -2.98
N TYR A 23 -8.33 0.64 -1.87
CA TYR A 23 -7.75 1.97 -1.78
C TYR A 23 -6.53 1.98 -0.86
N CYS A 24 -5.47 2.66 -1.27
CA CYS A 24 -4.29 2.89 -0.44
C CYS A 24 -4.32 4.33 0.09
N GLU A 25 -4.44 4.47 1.41
CA GLU A 25 -4.63 5.77 2.07
C GLU A 25 -3.39 6.69 1.90
N GLU A 26 -2.17 6.12 1.94
CA GLU A 26 -0.94 6.90 1.85
C GLU A 26 -0.61 7.36 0.42
N LEU A 27 -0.96 6.56 -0.58
CA LEU A 27 -0.68 6.86 -1.99
C LEU A 27 -1.85 7.55 -2.70
N GLY A 28 -3.04 7.50 -2.11
CA GLY A 28 -4.27 7.96 -2.76
C GLY A 28 -4.69 7.13 -3.97
N THR A 29 -4.13 5.93 -4.12
CA THR A 29 -4.38 5.05 -5.27
C THR A 29 -5.55 4.12 -4.99
N ALA A 30 -6.53 4.12 -5.88
CA ALA A 30 -7.67 3.21 -5.85
C ALA A 30 -7.62 2.21 -7.00
N THR A 31 -8.07 0.98 -6.77
CA THR A 31 -8.30 -0.03 -7.81
C THR A 31 -9.58 -0.77 -7.54
N PHE A 32 -10.17 -1.36 -8.57
CA PHE A 32 -11.38 -2.17 -8.47
C PHE A 32 -11.14 -3.59 -9.00
N GLY A 33 -11.82 -4.54 -8.38
CA GLY A 33 -11.81 -5.95 -8.77
C GLY A 33 -13.18 -6.57 -8.59
N ASP A 34 -13.40 -7.70 -9.25
CA ASP A 34 -14.63 -8.48 -9.08
C ASP A 34 -14.58 -9.27 -7.75
N SER A 35 -13.40 -9.41 -7.15
CA SER A 35 -13.19 -10.01 -5.83
C SER A 35 -12.16 -9.25 -4.99
N LEU A 36 -12.23 -9.41 -3.66
CA LEU A 36 -11.27 -8.81 -2.72
C LEU A 36 -9.80 -9.20 -3.04
N PRO A 37 -9.45 -10.47 -3.30
CA PRO A 37 -8.07 -10.85 -3.64
C PRO A 37 -7.59 -10.22 -4.95
N GLU A 38 -8.47 -10.07 -5.93
CA GLU A 38 -8.14 -9.44 -7.21
C GLU A 38 -7.90 -7.94 -7.05
N ALA A 39 -8.80 -7.24 -6.36
CA ALA A 39 -8.65 -5.81 -6.06
C ALA A 39 -7.35 -5.56 -5.28
N GLN A 40 -7.02 -6.41 -4.31
CA GLN A 40 -5.76 -6.33 -3.59
C GLN A 40 -4.53 -6.53 -4.50
N ARG A 41 -4.55 -7.51 -5.39
CA ARG A 41 -3.43 -7.76 -6.33
C ARG A 41 -3.23 -6.56 -7.26
N LYS A 42 -4.33 -6.01 -7.80
CA LYS A 42 -4.30 -4.81 -8.64
C LYS A 42 -3.74 -3.61 -7.88
N LEU A 43 -4.21 -3.38 -6.65
CA LEU A 43 -3.70 -2.30 -5.81
C LEU A 43 -2.21 -2.45 -5.53
N SER A 44 -1.75 -3.65 -5.15
CA SER A 44 -0.34 -3.92 -4.90
C SER A 44 0.54 -3.66 -6.13
N ALA A 45 0.08 -4.06 -7.32
CA ALA A 45 0.78 -3.78 -8.57
C ALA A 45 0.81 -2.27 -8.89
N ALA A 46 -0.29 -1.56 -8.68
CA ALA A 46 -0.38 -0.11 -8.90
C ALA A 46 0.53 0.66 -7.93
N VAL A 47 0.56 0.26 -6.65
CA VAL A 47 1.47 0.81 -5.63
C VAL A 47 2.93 0.60 -6.04
N LEU A 48 3.30 -0.61 -6.46
CA LEU A 48 4.66 -0.90 -6.91
C LEU A 48 5.04 -0.04 -8.12
N CYS A 49 4.14 0.07 -9.10
CA CYS A 49 4.35 0.90 -10.29
C CYS A 49 4.59 2.37 -9.91
N HIS A 50 3.71 2.94 -9.07
CA HIS A 50 3.82 4.33 -8.61
C HIS A 50 5.16 4.60 -7.91
N LEU A 51 5.60 3.68 -7.05
CA LEU A 51 6.86 3.81 -6.32
C LEU A 51 8.10 3.66 -7.20
N ASN A 52 8.01 2.85 -8.26
CA ASN A 52 9.07 2.76 -9.26
C ASN A 52 9.17 4.08 -10.04
N THR A 53 8.04 4.64 -10.50
CA THR A 53 8.03 5.96 -11.16
C THR A 53 8.59 7.06 -10.24
N LEU A 54 8.27 7.04 -8.95
CA LEU A 54 8.85 8.00 -8.00
C LEU A 54 10.37 7.87 -7.81
N GLU A 55 10.94 6.68 -8.02
CA GLU A 55 12.41 6.50 -8.02
C GLU A 55 13.04 6.94 -9.32
N ASP A 56 12.41 6.65 -10.46
CA ASP A 56 12.90 7.13 -11.76
C ASP A 56 12.97 8.67 -11.80
N VAL A 57 12.11 9.35 -11.04
CA VAL A 57 12.10 10.82 -10.90
C VAL A 57 12.91 11.31 -9.69
N GLY A 58 13.40 10.41 -8.82
CA GLY A 58 14.17 10.76 -7.61
C GLY A 58 13.35 11.41 -6.48
N GLU A 59 12.02 11.40 -6.56
CA GLU A 59 11.12 12.04 -5.59
C GLU A 59 10.66 11.08 -4.47
N ARG A 60 11.08 9.81 -4.51
CA ARG A 60 10.64 8.78 -3.55
C ARG A 60 10.87 9.17 -2.09
N GLU A 61 12.04 9.69 -1.74
CA GLU A 61 12.34 10.10 -0.35
C GLU A 61 11.48 11.27 0.11
N ARG A 62 11.28 12.26 -0.77
CA ARG A 62 10.44 13.42 -0.49
C ARG A 62 8.98 13.00 -0.32
N PHE A 63 8.51 12.06 -1.14
CA PHE A 63 7.19 11.47 -1.02
C PHE A 63 7.03 10.76 0.32
N PHE A 64 7.97 9.90 0.71
CA PHE A 64 7.95 9.21 2.00
C PHE A 64 7.90 10.19 3.18
N ARG A 65 8.69 11.28 3.12
CA ARG A 65 8.68 12.32 4.15
C ARG A 65 7.34 13.07 4.20
N LYS A 66 6.75 13.38 3.04
CA LYS A 66 5.47 14.10 2.93
C LYS A 66 4.29 13.28 3.46
N TYR A 67 4.26 11.99 3.16
CA TYR A 67 3.16 11.08 3.53
C TYR A 67 3.45 10.25 4.80
N GLY A 68 4.58 10.48 5.46
CA GLY A 68 4.95 9.78 6.70
C GLY A 68 5.23 8.28 6.53
N ILE A 69 5.55 7.84 5.30
CA ILE A 69 5.81 6.44 4.99
C ILE A 69 7.22 6.08 5.49
N LYS A 70 7.31 5.03 6.32
CA LYS A 70 8.59 4.51 6.80
C LYS A 70 9.10 3.42 5.86
N PHE A 71 10.33 3.58 5.40
CA PHE A 71 11.08 2.55 4.70
C PHE A 71 11.83 1.67 5.69
N TYR A 72 11.73 0.35 5.52
CA TYR A 72 12.39 -0.65 6.33
C TYR A 72 13.31 -1.48 5.44
N GLU A 73 14.60 -1.56 5.78
CA GLU A 73 15.56 -2.40 5.06
C GLU A 73 15.27 -3.90 5.24
N HIS A 74 14.69 -4.28 6.38
CA HIS A 74 14.32 -5.64 6.70
C HIS A 74 12.81 -5.78 6.83
N LYS A 75 12.29 -6.98 6.53
CA LYS A 75 10.85 -7.26 6.66
C LYS A 75 10.41 -6.96 8.09
N PRO A 76 9.56 -5.94 8.34
CA PRO A 76 9.13 -5.64 9.68
C PRO A 76 8.39 -6.85 10.25
N LYS A 77 8.74 -7.26 11.48
CA LYS A 77 7.99 -8.30 12.20
C LYS A 77 6.56 -7.75 12.35
N GLN A 78 5.58 -8.51 11.85
CA GLN A 78 4.15 -8.15 11.72
C GLN A 78 3.44 -7.70 13.02
N LYS A 79 4.15 -7.57 14.15
CA LYS A 79 3.58 -7.48 15.50
C LYS A 79 2.99 -6.12 15.88
N GLU A 80 3.13 -5.07 15.09
CA GLU A 80 2.61 -3.76 15.49
C GLU A 80 1.94 -3.06 14.32
N ARG A 81 0.62 -3.23 14.24
CA ARG A 81 -0.38 -2.17 14.03
C ARG A 81 -1.72 -2.83 13.71
N ARG A 82 -2.44 -3.19 14.77
CA ARG A 82 -3.90 -3.33 14.72
C ARG A 82 -4.45 -1.95 14.39
N ILE A 83 -4.83 -1.72 13.14
CA ILE A 83 -5.64 -0.54 12.81
C ILE A 83 -7.06 -0.94 13.20
N THR A 84 -7.51 -0.42 14.33
CA THR A 84 -8.86 -0.56 14.86
C THR A 84 -9.55 0.79 14.66
N VAL A 85 -10.44 0.91 13.68
CA VAL A 85 -11.37 2.07 13.58
C VAL A 85 -12.58 1.75 12.70
N PRO A 86 -13.72 2.45 12.91
CA PRO A 86 -14.98 1.91 13.41
C PRO A 86 -15.79 1.12 12.37
N LEU A 87 -16.57 0.16 12.89
CA LEU A 87 -17.59 -0.64 12.21
C LEU A 87 -18.67 0.25 11.54
N GLY A 88 -18.35 0.85 10.40
CA GLY A 88 -19.31 1.10 9.32
C GLY A 88 -19.34 -0.16 8.47
N LYS A 89 -20.50 -0.80 8.35
CA LYS A 89 -20.70 -2.23 8.04
C LYS A 89 -20.05 -2.82 6.76
N ASP A 90 -19.36 -2.03 5.94
CA ASP A 90 -18.90 -2.45 4.61
C ASP A 90 -17.43 -2.09 4.27
N LYS A 91 -16.62 -1.57 5.22
CA LYS A 91 -15.22 -1.18 4.98
C LYS A 91 -14.22 -1.99 5.81
N PHE A 92 -13.33 -2.71 5.15
CA PHE A 92 -12.23 -3.49 5.72
C PHE A 92 -10.91 -2.73 5.58
N ILE A 93 -10.25 -2.38 6.68
CA ILE A 93 -8.95 -1.69 6.64
C ILE A 93 -7.89 -2.64 7.17
N LYS A 94 -6.78 -2.79 6.44
CA LYS A 94 -5.63 -3.58 6.87
C LYS A 94 -4.31 -2.96 6.47
N SER A 95 -3.33 -3.08 7.36
CA SER A 95 -1.93 -2.78 7.06
C SER A 95 -1.36 -3.82 6.09
N PHE A 96 -0.69 -3.37 5.05
CA PHE A 96 -0.05 -4.21 4.04
C PHE A 96 1.45 -3.89 3.97
N VAL A 97 2.26 -4.95 4.02
CA VAL A 97 3.71 -4.84 3.91
C VAL A 97 4.08 -5.06 2.44
N GLN A 98 4.40 -3.98 1.74
CA GLN A 98 4.80 -4.02 0.34
C GLN A 98 6.32 -4.10 0.24
N LYS A 99 6.82 -5.11 -0.48
CA LYS A 99 8.24 -5.17 -0.87
C LYS A 99 8.46 -4.21 -2.04
N ILE A 100 9.51 -3.42 -1.96
CA ILE A 100 9.91 -2.48 -3.01
C ILE A 100 11.41 -2.62 -3.29
N PRO A 101 11.88 -2.35 -4.52
CA PRO A 101 13.30 -2.17 -4.75
C PRO A 101 13.81 -1.03 -3.87
N ALA A 102 14.96 -1.22 -3.23
CA ALA A 102 15.62 -0.18 -2.46
C ALA A 102 16.37 0.74 -3.43
N CYS A 103 16.37 2.03 -3.09
CA CYS A 103 17.15 3.04 -3.79
C CYS A 103 18.63 2.62 -3.83
N VAL A 104 19.27 2.77 -4.99
CA VAL A 104 20.73 2.73 -5.17
C VAL A 104 21.19 4.15 -5.43
#